data_AF-A0A6B3TQD6-F1
#
_entry.id   AF-A0A6B3TQD6-F1
#
_cell.length_a   1.000
_cell.length_b   1.000
_cell.length_c   1.000
_cell.angle_alpha   90.00
_cell.angle_beta   90.00
_cell.angle_gamma   90.00
#
_symmetry.space_group_name_H-M   'P 1'
#
loop_
_entity.id
_entity.type
_entity.pdbx_description
1 polymer ?
#
loop_
_entity_poly.entity_id
_entity_poly.type
_entity_poly.pdbx_seq_one_letter_code
_entity_poly.pdbx_strand_id
1 'polypeptide(L)'
;MNLIDIYIQEVTRRLPEKSRADIALELKSTIEDMLPDDYNEEDIKEALSKLGNPAALAAGYRDQPMHLIGPRYFDVYISLLKMILPIAAAVSLISLAAEFIFNFNRDEAIINMILELVMLFNHP
;
A
#
# COMPACT_ATOMS: atom_id res chain seq x y z
N MET A 1 -4.23 -25.60 24.73
CA MET A 1 -5.01 -24.43 24.25
C MET A 1 -5.84 -24.92 23.07
N ASN A 2 -7.14 -24.65 23.06
CA ASN A 2 -8.04 -25.08 22.00
C ASN A 2 -7.81 -24.19 20.75
N LEU A 3 -7.68 -24.80 19.56
CA LEU A 3 -7.47 -24.09 18.30
C LEU A 3 -8.62 -23.12 17.98
N ILE A 4 -9.84 -23.49 18.37
CA ILE A 4 -11.04 -22.67 18.20
C ILE A 4 -10.91 -21.38 19.01
N ASP A 5 -10.52 -21.48 20.28
CA ASP A 5 -10.36 -20.31 21.16
C ASP A 5 -9.29 -19.35 20.63
N ILE A 6 -8.17 -19.89 20.13
CA ILE A 6 -7.10 -19.09 19.52
C ILE A 6 -7.62 -18.37 18.28
N TYR A 7 -8.35 -19.08 17.41
CA TYR A 7 -8.90 -18.51 16.19
C TYR A 7 -9.89 -17.38 16.49
N ILE A 8 -10.82 -17.61 17.42
CA ILE A 8 -11.80 -16.59 17.85
C ILE A 8 -11.10 -15.38 18.46
N GLN A 9 -10.08 -15.60 19.29
CA GLN A 9 -9.29 -14.51 19.87
C GLN A 9 -8.59 -13.68 18.79
N GLU A 10 -8.04 -14.34 17.76
CA GLU A 10 -7.42 -13.66 16.64
C GLU A 10 -8.44 -12.82 15.85
N VAL A 11 -9.63 -13.35 15.55
CA VAL A 11 -10.67 -12.55 14.87
C VAL A 11 -11.07 -11.35 15.74
N THR A 12 -11.42 -11.60 16.99
CA THR A 12 -12.04 -10.60 17.88
C THR A 12 -11.07 -9.51 18.35
N ARG A 13 -9.77 -9.78 18.50
CA ARG A 13 -8.80 -8.72 18.86
C ARG A 13 -8.73 -7.59 17.82
N ARG A 14 -9.14 -7.87 16.58
CA ARG A 14 -9.15 -6.92 15.45
C ARG A 14 -10.45 -6.12 15.36
N LEU A 15 -11.42 -6.37 16.24
CA LEU A 15 -12.73 -5.73 16.27
C LEU A 15 -12.84 -4.66 17.38
N PRO A 16 -13.80 -3.72 17.27
CA PRO A 16 -14.12 -2.76 18.34
C PRO A 16 -14.56 -3.47 19.62
N GLU A 17 -14.09 -3.01 20.78
CA GLU A 17 -14.30 -3.67 22.07
C GLU A 17 -15.78 -3.94 22.39
N LYS A 18 -16.66 -3.01 21.99
CA LYS A 18 -18.11 -3.09 22.20
C LYS A 18 -18.78 -4.28 21.51
N SER A 19 -18.25 -4.78 20.39
CA SER A 19 -18.85 -5.86 19.61
C SER A 19 -18.09 -7.19 19.72
N ARG A 20 -16.96 -7.23 20.46
CA ARG A 20 -16.12 -8.43 20.56
C ARG A 20 -16.85 -9.62 21.18
N ALA A 21 -17.58 -9.40 22.27
CA ALA A 21 -18.23 -10.48 23.01
C ALA A 21 -19.33 -11.14 22.18
N ASP A 22 -20.19 -10.33 21.55
CA ASP A 22 -21.29 -10.81 20.73
C ASP A 22 -20.77 -11.58 19.50
N ILE A 23 -19.78 -11.03 18.80
CA ILE A 23 -19.18 -11.66 17.62
C ILE A 23 -18.38 -12.90 18.00
N ALA A 24 -17.73 -12.93 19.17
CA ALA A 24 -17.06 -14.13 19.67
C ALA A 24 -18.04 -15.29 19.88
N LEU A 25 -19.21 -15.00 20.43
CA LEU A 25 -20.25 -15.98 20.70
C LEU A 25 -20.89 -16.49 19.40
N GLU A 26 -21.20 -15.59 18.46
CA GLU A 26 -21.68 -15.93 17.13
C GLU A 26 -20.68 -16.82 16.37
N LEU A 27 -19.40 -16.43 16.36
CA LEU A 27 -18.35 -17.19 15.67
C LEU A 27 -18.15 -18.56 16.30
N LYS A 28 -18.23 -18.65 17.64
CA LYS A 28 -18.17 -19.93 18.35
C LYS A 28 -19.30 -20.87 17.93
N SER A 29 -20.55 -20.37 17.95
CA SER A 29 -21.72 -21.14 17.51
C SER A 29 -21.55 -21.60 16.06
N THR A 30 -21.09 -20.71 15.17
CA THR A 30 -20.88 -21.05 13.76
C THR A 30 -19.84 -22.16 13.58
N ILE A 31 -18.74 -22.12 14.33
CA ILE A 31 -17.71 -23.16 14.27
C ILE A 31 -18.25 -24.48 14.83
N GLU A 32 -19.00 -24.44 15.93
CA GLU A 32 -19.63 -25.63 16.53
C GLU A 32 -20.64 -26.28 15.57
N ASP A 33 -21.43 -25.49 14.84
CA ASP A 33 -22.37 -25.97 13.82
C ASP A 33 -21.69 -26.60 12.59
N MET A 34 -20.42 -26.25 12.34
CA MET A 34 -19.62 -26.84 11.25
C MET A 34 -19.00 -28.19 11.63
N LEU A 35 -18.97 -28.54 12.92
CA LEU A 35 -18.32 -29.74 13.43
C LEU A 35 -19.33 -30.88 13.62
N PRO A 36 -18.93 -32.14 13.38
CA PRO A 36 -19.74 -33.31 13.74
C PRO A 36 -19.81 -33.50 15.28
N ASP A 37 -20.78 -34.27 15.76
CA ASP A 37 -20.99 -34.53 17.20
C ASP A 37 -19.76 -35.12 17.91
N ASP A 38 -18.97 -35.93 17.21
CA ASP A 38 -17.71 -36.51 17.69
C ASP A 38 -16.55 -36.08 16.78
N TYR A 39 -16.09 -34.85 16.99
CA TYR A 39 -15.05 -34.24 16.16
C TYR A 39 -13.64 -34.47 16.72
N ASN A 40 -12.68 -34.56 15.80
CA ASN A 40 -11.26 -34.63 16.11
C ASN A 40 -10.53 -33.32 15.70
N GLU A 41 -9.22 -33.26 15.92
CA GLU A 41 -8.43 -32.06 15.60
C GLU A 41 -8.37 -31.74 14.10
N GLU A 42 -8.51 -32.74 13.22
CA GLU A 42 -8.51 -32.58 11.77
C GLU A 42 -9.82 -31.94 11.28
N ASP A 43 -10.96 -32.32 11.87
CA ASP A 43 -12.25 -31.67 11.62
C ASP A 43 -12.22 -30.18 11.99
N ILE A 44 -11.59 -29.85 13.12
CA ILE A 44 -11.37 -28.45 13.55
C ILE A 44 -10.53 -27.71 12.52
N LYS A 45 -9.42 -28.30 12.06
CA LYS A 45 -8.55 -27.67 11.06
C LYS A 45 -9.29 -27.46 9.75
N GLU A 46 -10.12 -28.41 9.32
CA GLU A 46 -10.94 -28.27 8.12
C GLU A 46 -11.96 -27.13 8.27
N ALA A 47 -12.69 -27.06 9.40
CA ALA A 47 -13.65 -26.01 9.68
C ALA A 47 -12.98 -24.61 9.69
N LEU A 48 -11.85 -24.47 10.40
CA LEU A 48 -11.09 -23.22 10.45
C LEU A 48 -10.49 -22.85 9.08
N SER A 49 -10.08 -23.84 8.28
CA SER A 49 -9.59 -23.63 6.91
C SER A 49 -10.69 -23.09 5.99
N LYS A 50 -11.94 -23.60 6.12
CA LYS A 50 -13.12 -23.10 5.41
C LYS A 50 -13.44 -21.65 5.77
N LEU A 51 -13.26 -21.25 7.04
CA LEU A 51 -13.41 -19.86 7.49
C LEU A 51 -12.27 -18.95 7.02
N GLY A 52 -11.08 -19.51 6.78
CA GLY A 52 -9.95 -18.81 6.19
C GLY A 52 -9.18 -17.95 7.18
N ASN A 53 -8.58 -16.85 6.70
CA ASN A 53 -7.70 -16.01 7.52
C ASN A 53 -8.50 -15.20 8.56
N PRO A 54 -8.17 -15.27 9.87
CA PRO A 54 -8.84 -14.51 10.93
C PRO A 54 -8.92 -13.00 10.68
N ALA A 55 -7.89 -12.42 10.05
CA ALA A 55 -7.86 -11.00 9.72
C ALA A 55 -8.83 -10.62 8.60
N ALA A 56 -9.00 -11.52 7.61
CA ALA A 56 -9.95 -11.33 6.53
C ALA A 56 -11.39 -11.50 7.04
N LEU A 57 -11.64 -12.51 7.87
CA LEU A 57 -12.95 -12.72 8.50
C LEU A 57 -13.35 -11.54 9.40
N ALA A 58 -12.41 -11.01 10.19
CA ALA A 58 -12.62 -9.80 11.00
C ALA A 58 -12.87 -8.53 10.17
N ALA A 59 -12.53 -8.52 8.87
CA ALA A 59 -12.88 -7.42 7.98
C ALA A 59 -14.34 -7.49 7.52
N GLY A 60 -14.92 -8.69 7.41
CA GLY A 60 -16.34 -8.90 7.07
C GLY A 60 -17.30 -8.45 8.17
N TYR A 61 -16.90 -8.60 9.45
CA TYR A 61 -17.64 -8.11 10.61
C TYR A 61 -17.59 -6.59 10.82
N ARG A 62 -16.73 -5.89 10.08
CA ARG A 62 -16.67 -4.43 10.13
C ARG A 62 -17.58 -3.88 9.05
N ASP A 63 -18.65 -3.19 9.44
CA ASP A 63 -19.52 -2.38 8.57
C ASP A 63 -18.75 -1.34 7.72
N GLN A 64 -17.48 -1.12 8.03
CA GLN A 64 -16.54 -0.37 7.23
C GLN A 64 -15.32 -1.24 6.92
N PRO A 65 -15.22 -1.82 5.71
CA PRO A 65 -14.03 -2.54 5.31
C PRO A 65 -12.86 -1.55 5.35
N MET A 66 -11.89 -1.86 6.20
CA MET A 66 -10.66 -1.07 6.38
C MET A 66 -9.79 -1.20 5.13
N HIS A 67 -10.14 -0.44 4.09
CA HIS A 67 -9.23 -0.12 3.01
C HIS A 67 -8.39 1.09 3.48
N LEU A 68 -7.07 1.04 3.30
CA LEU A 68 -6.15 2.15 3.64
C LEU A 68 -6.56 3.49 3.00
N ILE A 69 -7.42 3.46 1.99
CA ILE A 69 -8.24 4.55 1.47
C ILE A 69 -9.63 3.94 1.25
N GLY A 70 -10.68 4.39 1.95
CA GLY A 70 -12.03 3.82 1.81
C GLY A 70 -12.49 3.79 0.34
N PRO A 71 -13.37 2.84 -0.06
CA PRO A 71 -13.77 2.65 -1.47
C PRO A 71 -14.35 3.92 -2.10
N ARG A 72 -14.94 4.80 -1.29
CA ARG A 72 -15.41 6.13 -1.70
C ARG A 72 -14.29 7.08 -2.20
N TYR A 73 -13.06 6.92 -1.73
CA TYR A 73 -11.93 7.80 -2.04
C TYR A 73 -10.85 7.13 -2.90
N PHE A 74 -10.94 5.82 -3.14
CA PHE A 74 -9.99 5.09 -3.99
C PHE A 74 -9.99 5.63 -5.42
N ASP A 75 -11.17 5.89 -5.98
CA ASP A 75 -11.31 6.46 -7.32
C ASP A 75 -10.72 7.86 -7.41
N VAL A 76 -10.92 8.67 -6.36
CA VAL A 76 -10.34 10.02 -6.25
C VAL A 76 -8.82 9.94 -6.19
N TYR A 77 -8.28 9.02 -5.37
CA TYR A 77 -6.84 8.79 -5.27
C TYR A 77 -6.21 8.38 -6.61
N ILE A 78 -6.82 7.43 -7.32
CA ILE A 78 -6.35 7.00 -8.65
C ILE A 78 -6.49 8.13 -9.69
N SER A 79 -7.55 8.93 -9.63
CA SER A 79 -7.72 10.11 -10.49
C SER A 79 -6.63 11.15 -10.25
N LEU A 80 -6.32 11.45 -8.99
CA LEU A 80 -5.22 12.34 -8.61
C LEU A 80 -3.88 11.81 -9.08
N LEU A 81 -3.61 10.52 -8.91
CA LEU A 81 -2.36 9.90 -9.36
C LEU A 81 -2.22 9.98 -10.88
N LYS A 82 -3.31 9.73 -11.62
CA LYS A 82 -3.36 9.88 -13.09
C LYS A 82 -3.14 11.33 -13.55
N MET A 83 -3.45 12.33 -12.71
CA MET A 83 -3.22 13.74 -13.00
C MET A 83 -1.79 14.18 -12.64
N ILE A 84 -1.30 13.77 -11.47
CA ILE A 84 0.01 14.19 -10.94
C ILE A 84 1.15 13.55 -11.74
N LEU A 85 1.03 12.28 -12.15
CA LEU A 85 2.10 11.58 -12.87
C LEU A 85 2.51 12.27 -14.19
N PRO A 86 1.58 12.63 -15.11
CA PRO A 86 1.92 13.38 -16.31
C PRO A 86 2.52 14.76 -16.03
N ILE A 87 2.01 15.47 -15.01
CA ILE A 87 2.53 16.79 -14.63
C ILE A 87 3.97 16.68 -14.14
N ALA A 88 4.24 15.73 -13.24
CA ALA A 88 5.58 15.47 -12.73
C ALA A 88 6.54 15.05 -13.86
N ALA A 89 6.09 14.20 -14.77
CA ALA A 89 6.86 13.80 -15.94
C ALA A 89 7.19 15.00 -16.85
N ALA A 90 6.21 15.86 -17.15
CA ALA A 90 6.40 17.05 -17.97
C ALA A 90 7.38 18.03 -17.32
N VAL A 91 7.23 18.32 -16.02
CA VAL A 91 8.15 19.19 -15.28
C VAL A 91 9.57 18.61 -15.30
N SER A 92 9.72 17.31 -15.04
CA SER A 92 11.03 16.66 -15.08
C SER A 92 11.68 16.77 -16.46
N LEU A 93 10.90 16.61 -17.53
CA LEU A 93 11.40 16.67 -18.91
C LEU A 93 11.81 18.10 -19.29
N ILE A 94 11.05 19.11 -18.86
CA ILE A 94 11.39 20.52 -19.04
C ILE A 94 12.69 20.87 -18.30
N SER A 95 12.85 20.41 -17.05
CA SER A 95 14.08 20.65 -16.28
C SER A 95 15.31 20.06 -16.97
N LEU A 96 15.21 18.81 -17.45
CA LEU A 96 16.29 18.17 -18.20
C LEU A 96 16.61 18.91 -19.50
N ALA A 97 15.58 19.34 -20.24
CA ALA A 97 15.78 20.11 -21.46
C ALA A 97 16.44 21.47 -21.19
N ALA A 98 16.06 22.14 -20.11
CA ALA A 98 16.69 23.40 -19.69
C ALA A 98 18.17 23.20 -19.36
N GLU A 99 18.51 22.19 -18.56
CA GLU A 99 19.91 21.86 -18.24
C GLU A 99 20.72 21.56 -19.50
N PHE A 100 20.17 20.80 -20.44
CA PHE A 100 20.82 20.49 -21.70
C PHE A 100 21.14 21.76 -22.51
N ILE A 101 20.17 22.67 -22.66
CA ILE A 101 20.36 23.93 -23.40
C ILE A 101 21.37 24.85 -22.68
N PHE A 102 21.29 24.96 -21.36
CA PHE A 102 22.18 25.82 -20.59
C PHE A 102 23.63 25.31 -20.57
N ASN A 103 23.85 24.01 -20.44
CA ASN A 103 25.20 23.44 -20.46
C ASN A 103 25.84 23.54 -21.85
N PHE A 104 25.07 23.32 -22.92
CA PHE A 104 25.56 23.47 -24.30
C PHE A 104 26.13 24.87 -24.57
N ASN A 105 25.39 25.93 -24.18
CA ASN A 105 25.87 27.30 -24.31
C ASN A 105 27.05 27.63 -23.37
N ARG A 106 27.11 26.99 -22.20
CA ARG A 106 28.17 27.24 -21.21
C ARG A 106 29.50 26.66 -21.68
N ASP A 107 29.50 25.49 -22.29
CA ASP A 107 30.72 24.84 -22.77
C ASP A 107 31.38 25.66 -23.90
N GLU A 108 30.58 26.19 -24.85
CA GLU A 108 31.10 27.09 -25.88
C GLU A 108 31.61 28.42 -25.30
N ALA A 109 30.91 29.01 -24.33
CA ALA A 109 31.35 30.25 -23.69
C ALA A 109 32.66 30.07 -22.90
N ILE A 110 32.81 28.95 -22.19
CA ILE A 110 34.03 28.62 -21.45
C ILE A 110 35.20 28.39 -22.42
N ILE A 111 34.99 27.66 -23.50
CA ILE A 111 36.03 27.42 -24.53
C ILE A 111 36.48 28.74 -25.17
N ASN A 112 35.54 29.61 -25.54
CA ASN A 112 35.86 30.91 -26.14
C ASN A 112 36.60 31.82 -25.18
N MET A 113 36.22 31.85 -23.90
CA MET A 113 36.92 32.60 -22.86
C MET A 113 38.36 32.09 -22.64
N ILE A 114 38.57 30.78 -22.66
CA ILE A 114 39.92 30.18 -22.55
C ILE A 114 40.75 30.51 -23.79
N LEU A 115 40.17 30.42 -24.99
CA LEU A 115 40.84 30.78 -26.25
C LEU A 115 41.25 32.25 -26.26
N GLU A 116 40.36 33.15 -25.86
CA GLU A 116 40.63 34.59 -25.77
C GLU A 116 41.75 34.88 -24.77
N LEU A 117 41.75 34.21 -23.61
CA LEU A 117 42.81 34.31 -22.62
C LEU A 117 44.16 33.83 -23.19
N VAL A 118 44.18 32.68 -23.86
CA VAL A 118 45.40 32.14 -24.50
C VAL A 118 45.90 33.06 -25.61
N MET A 119 45.02 33.65 -26.41
CA MET A 119 45.37 34.62 -27.45
C MET A 119 45.92 35.92 -26.84
N LEU A 120 45.35 36.39 -25.73
CA LEU A 120 45.83 37.55 -24.99
C LEU A 120 47.27 37.36 -24.47
N PHE A 121 47.60 36.15 -24.01
CA PHE A 121 48.95 35.81 -23.54
C PHE A 121 49.94 35.46 -24.66
N ASN A 122 49.47 35.18 -25.88
CA ASN A 122 50.31 34.85 -27.05
C ASN A 122 50.57 36.03 -28.00
N HIS A 123 50.08 37.23 -27.69
CA HIS A 123 50.48 38.44 -28.41
C HIS A 123 51.88 38.91 -27.93
N PRO A 124 52.88 39.04 -28.83
CA PRO A 124 54.23 39.51 -28.48
C PRO A 124 54.28 40.99 -28.12
#